data_AF-A0A3S4IHQ4-F1
#
_entry.id   AF-A0A3S4IHQ4-F1
#
_cell.length_a   1.000
_cell.length_b   1.000
_cell.length_c   1.000
_cell.angle_alpha   90.00
_cell.angle_beta   90.00
_cell.angle_gamma   90.00
#
_symmetry.space_group_name_H-M   'P 1'
#
loop_
_entity.id
_entity.type
_entity.pdbx_description
1 polymer ?
#
loop_
_entity_poly.entity_id
_entity_poly.type
_entity_poly.pdbx_seq_one_letter_code
_entity_poly.pdbx_strand_id
1 'polypeptide(L)'
;MLDGNAVMDRLPETLLKQLADHSPPVIVAIGYQTNLPFDLNGRAYDYTPAPGIDRDDSENNPRFHRKTGGGPAFRQLLERHIAPQVEQGITINSERRGVWGHSYGGLFVLDSWLSSSFFHIYYSASPSLSRDNFVLLNRLTTVKPSLFCHKKLIIMEGSASNGDSRQRQMAELLQKSSGDRENA
;
A
#
# COMPACT_ATOMS: atom_id res chain seq x y z
N MET A 1 -5.30 -5.37 -5.70
CA MET A 1 -5.65 -3.97 -5.40
C MET A 1 -6.50 -3.95 -4.15
N LEU A 2 -6.18 -3.08 -3.18
CA LEU A 2 -6.95 -2.91 -1.93
C LEU A 2 -8.17 -2.02 -2.13
N ASP A 3 -9.09 -2.00 -1.16
CA ASP A 3 -10.37 -1.30 -1.26
C ASP A 3 -11.17 -1.71 -2.52
N GLY A 4 -11.24 -3.02 -2.78
CA GLY A 4 -11.77 -3.60 -4.01
C GLY A 4 -13.17 -3.09 -4.39
N ASN A 5 -14.08 -2.99 -3.42
CA ASN A 5 -15.45 -2.48 -3.65
C ASN A 5 -15.44 -1.06 -4.25
N ALA A 6 -14.52 -0.19 -3.82
CA ALA A 6 -14.40 1.17 -4.34
C ALA A 6 -13.57 1.26 -5.64
N VAL A 7 -12.58 0.38 -5.79
CA VAL A 7 -11.70 0.36 -6.97
C VAL A 7 -12.45 -0.08 -8.23
N MET A 8 -13.41 -0.99 -8.11
CA MET A 8 -14.15 -1.50 -9.28
C MET A 8 -14.89 -0.38 -10.03
N ASP A 9 -15.41 0.64 -9.32
CA ASP A 9 -16.02 1.83 -9.93
C ASP A 9 -15.03 2.69 -10.74
N ARG A 10 -13.72 2.46 -10.58
CA ARG A 10 -12.63 3.17 -11.25
C ARG A 10 -11.98 2.34 -12.36
N LEU A 11 -12.54 1.19 -12.69
CA LEU A 11 -12.12 0.33 -13.80
C LEU A 11 -13.21 0.30 -14.89
N PRO A 12 -13.43 1.41 -15.62
CA PRO A 12 -14.45 1.44 -16.66
C PRO A 12 -14.13 0.46 -17.78
N GLU A 13 -15.16 -0.03 -18.47
CA GLU A 13 -15.02 -0.99 -19.56
C GLU A 13 -14.07 -0.52 -20.67
N THR A 14 -14.03 0.79 -20.94
CA THR A 14 -13.11 1.39 -21.91
C THR A 14 -11.64 1.16 -21.54
N LEU A 15 -11.30 1.31 -20.25
CA LEU A 15 -9.95 1.04 -19.76
C LEU A 15 -9.64 -0.46 -19.81
N LEU A 16 -10.60 -1.31 -19.43
CA LEU A 16 -10.42 -2.76 -19.48
C LEU A 16 -10.20 -3.27 -20.91
N LYS A 17 -10.91 -2.71 -21.90
CA LYS A 17 -10.70 -3.00 -23.33
C LYS A 17 -9.30 -2.60 -23.78
N GLN A 18 -8.85 -1.39 -23.44
CA GLN A 18 -7.49 -0.93 -23.75
C GLN A 18 -6.41 -1.83 -23.14
N LEU A 19 -6.62 -2.36 -21.93
CA LEU A 19 -5.69 -3.30 -21.31
C LEU A 19 -5.68 -4.66 -22.01
N ALA A 20 -6.84 -5.12 -22.48
CA ALA A 20 -7.00 -6.38 -23.19
C ALA A 20 -6.29 -6.40 -24.55
N ASP A 21 -6.16 -5.25 -25.21
CA ASP A 21 -5.48 -5.12 -26.51
C ASP A 21 -3.94 -5.26 -26.42
N HIS A 22 -3.39 -5.47 -25.22
CA HIS A 22 -1.96 -5.59 -24.97
C HIS A 22 -1.61 -6.88 -24.20
N SER A 23 -0.80 -6.79 -23.14
CA SER A 23 -0.56 -7.87 -22.19
C SER A 23 -1.40 -7.60 -20.93
N PRO A 24 -2.68 -8.01 -20.90
CA PRO A 24 -3.58 -7.67 -19.81
C PRO A 24 -3.09 -8.27 -18.49
N PRO A 25 -3.03 -7.49 -17.40
CA PRO A 25 -2.75 -8.02 -16.09
C PRO A 25 -3.96 -8.78 -15.55
N VAL A 26 -3.72 -9.78 -14.71
CA VAL A 26 -4.77 -10.34 -13.84
C VAL A 26 -5.05 -9.30 -12.74
N ILE A 27 -6.31 -8.88 -12.61
CA ILE A 27 -6.75 -7.92 -11.59
C ILE A 27 -7.44 -8.68 -10.47
N VAL A 28 -6.86 -8.62 -9.28
CA VAL A 28 -7.48 -9.14 -8.05
C VAL A 28 -7.89 -7.95 -7.18
N ALA A 29 -9.18 -7.69 -7.07
CA ALA A 29 -9.75 -6.62 -6.23
C ALA A 29 -10.12 -7.19 -4.85
N ILE A 30 -9.44 -6.72 -3.80
CA ILE A 30 -9.62 -7.21 -2.42
C ILE A 30 -10.55 -6.27 -1.68
N GLY A 31 -11.79 -6.72 -1.51
CA GLY A 31 -12.87 -5.99 -0.86
C GLY A 31 -13.34 -6.62 0.44
N TYR A 32 -14.37 -6.00 1.02
CA TYR A 32 -15.07 -6.52 2.19
C TYR A 32 -16.49 -6.95 1.79
N GLN A 33 -17.04 -7.93 2.49
CA GLN A 33 -18.42 -8.40 2.26
C GLN A 33 -19.42 -7.38 2.82
N THR A 34 -19.64 -6.30 2.06
CA THR A 34 -20.54 -5.20 2.39
C THR A 34 -21.06 -4.56 1.10
N ASN A 35 -22.24 -3.92 1.17
CA ASN A 35 -22.82 -3.16 0.07
C ASN A 35 -22.22 -1.74 -0.04
N LEU A 36 -21.32 -1.37 0.87
CA LEU A 36 -20.65 -0.08 0.87
C LEU A 36 -19.34 -0.15 0.07
N PRO A 37 -18.86 0.98 -0.49
CA PRO A 37 -17.56 1.04 -1.13
C PRO A 37 -16.40 0.80 -0.14
N PHE A 38 -16.61 1.05 1.16
CA PHE A 38 -15.60 0.85 2.19
C PHE A 38 -16.22 0.26 3.47
N ASP A 39 -15.58 -0.77 4.04
CA ASP A 39 -15.69 -1.07 5.46
C ASP A 39 -14.63 -0.25 6.21
N LEU A 40 -15.05 0.85 6.84
CA LEU A 40 -14.15 1.78 7.51
C LEU A 40 -13.45 1.14 8.72
N ASN A 41 -14.07 0.17 9.39
CA ASN A 41 -13.50 -0.47 10.57
C ASN A 41 -12.52 -1.57 10.17
N GLY A 42 -12.94 -2.47 9.27
CA GLY A 42 -12.09 -3.52 8.73
C GLY A 42 -10.81 -2.96 8.10
N ARG A 43 -10.95 -1.97 7.21
CA ARG A 43 -9.80 -1.37 6.53
C ARG A 43 -8.87 -0.59 7.47
N ALA A 44 -9.41 0.04 8.52
CA ALA A 44 -8.57 0.74 9.50
C ALA A 44 -7.71 -0.26 10.29
N TYR A 45 -8.25 -1.43 10.61
CA TYR A 45 -7.50 -2.50 11.23
C TYR A 45 -6.49 -3.13 10.26
N ASP A 46 -6.97 -3.65 9.14
CA ASP A 46 -6.17 -4.46 8.22
C ASP A 46 -5.07 -3.68 7.50
N TYR A 47 -5.25 -2.38 7.27
CA TYR A 47 -4.30 -1.60 6.45
C TYR A 47 -3.34 -0.74 7.27
N THR A 48 -3.43 -0.78 8.61
CA THR A 48 -2.51 -0.03 9.47
C THR A 48 -1.40 -0.93 10.02
N PRO A 49 -0.14 -0.46 10.06
CA PRO A 49 0.97 -1.23 10.60
C PRO A 49 0.76 -1.51 12.08
N ALA A 50 1.37 -2.58 12.60
CA ALA A 50 1.34 -2.88 14.01
C ALA A 50 1.84 -1.68 14.85
N PRO A 51 1.20 -1.38 16.00
CA PRO A 51 1.67 -0.32 16.88
C PRO A 51 3.12 -0.60 17.33
N GLY A 52 3.89 0.47 17.53
CA GLY A 52 5.22 0.36 18.13
C GLY A 52 5.13 -0.11 19.58
N ILE A 53 6.20 -0.75 20.06
CA ILE A 53 6.29 -1.38 21.40
C ILE A 53 6.02 -0.37 22.55
N ASP A 54 6.24 0.93 22.32
CA ASP A 54 6.07 2.00 23.31
C ASP A 54 4.68 2.67 23.28
N ARG A 55 3.69 2.05 22.62
CA ARG A 55 2.32 2.57 22.62
C ARG A 55 1.50 1.87 23.68
N ASP A 56 1.19 2.63 24.73
CA ASP A 56 0.13 2.28 25.67
C ASP A 56 -1.16 2.03 24.87
N ASP A 57 -1.87 0.94 25.18
CA ASP A 57 -3.13 0.54 24.54
C ASP A 57 -4.23 1.64 24.68
N SER A 58 -3.93 2.70 25.45
CA SER A 58 -4.80 3.86 25.71
C SER A 58 -4.84 4.92 24.62
N GLU A 59 -3.89 4.99 23.68
CA GLU A 59 -3.95 5.97 22.58
C GLU A 59 -4.81 5.45 21.41
N ASN A 60 -6.09 5.24 21.72
CA ASN A 60 -7.17 5.38 20.74
C ASN A 60 -6.94 6.69 19.98
N ASN A 61 -6.58 6.63 18.69
CA ASN A 61 -6.51 7.82 17.87
C ASN A 61 -7.85 8.57 18.00
N PRO A 62 -7.88 9.77 18.60
CA PRO A 62 -9.10 10.41 19.06
C PRO A 62 -10.03 10.84 17.93
N ARG A 63 -9.60 10.69 16.65
CA ARG A 63 -10.44 11.04 15.51
C ARG A 63 -11.45 9.96 15.12
N PHE A 64 -11.25 8.67 15.47
CA PHE A 64 -12.14 7.62 14.93
C PHE A 64 -12.50 6.41 15.81
N HIS A 65 -11.94 6.18 17.01
CA HIS A 65 -12.27 5.00 17.84
C HIS A 65 -12.20 3.64 17.10
N ARG A 66 -11.32 3.50 16.10
CA ARG A 66 -11.18 2.25 15.33
C ARG A 66 -9.95 1.50 15.76
N LYS A 67 -10.08 0.17 15.89
CA LYS A 67 -8.96 -0.74 16.10
C LYS A 67 -7.98 -0.64 14.92
N THR A 68 -6.69 -0.58 15.21
CA THR A 68 -5.59 -0.51 14.23
C THR A 68 -4.59 -1.64 14.47
N GLY A 69 -3.60 -1.80 13.59
CA GLY A 69 -2.46 -2.71 13.79
C GLY A 69 -2.58 -4.08 13.14
N GLY A 70 -3.62 -4.33 12.34
CA GLY A 70 -3.86 -5.61 11.68
C GLY A 70 -3.00 -5.87 10.44
N GLY A 71 -2.22 -4.89 9.97
CA GLY A 71 -1.37 -4.95 8.77
C GLY A 71 -0.59 -6.26 8.57
N PRO A 72 0.21 -6.72 9.54
CA PRO A 72 0.97 -7.97 9.40
C PRO A 72 0.09 -9.21 9.22
N ALA A 73 -1.02 -9.30 9.97
CA ALA A 73 -1.95 -10.42 9.88
C ALA A 73 -2.69 -10.42 8.53
N PHE A 74 -3.14 -9.25 8.08
CA PHE A 74 -3.78 -9.09 6.78
C PHE A 74 -2.82 -9.40 5.62
N ARG A 75 -1.54 -8.99 5.71
CA ARG A 75 -0.51 -9.37 4.73
C ARG A 75 -0.31 -10.88 4.69
N GLN A 76 -0.24 -11.54 5.84
CA GLN A 76 -0.13 -13.00 5.88
C GLN A 76 -1.35 -13.68 5.24
N LEU A 77 -2.56 -13.17 5.50
CA LEU A 77 -3.79 -13.65 4.86
C LEU A 77 -3.69 -13.52 3.33
N LEU A 78 -3.26 -12.36 2.86
CA LEU A 78 -3.12 -12.06 1.43
C LEU A 78 -2.12 -13.00 0.75
N GLU A 79 -0.93 -13.16 1.32
CA GLU A 79 0.18 -13.89 0.71
C GLU A 79 0.04 -15.41 0.82
N ARG A 80 -0.54 -15.91 1.92
CA ARG A 80 -0.58 -17.36 2.20
C ARG A 80 -1.91 -18.01 1.88
N HIS A 81 -2.99 -17.24 1.73
CA HIS A 81 -4.32 -17.79 1.49
C HIS A 81 -4.96 -17.20 0.24
N ILE A 82 -5.16 -15.88 0.20
CA ILE A 82 -5.92 -15.25 -0.90
C ILE A 82 -5.19 -15.42 -2.24
N ALA A 83 -3.93 -14.98 -2.33
CA ALA A 83 -3.19 -15.05 -3.59
C ALA A 83 -3.02 -16.49 -4.09
N PRO A 84 -2.61 -17.48 -3.27
CA PRO A 84 -2.55 -18.87 -3.72
C PRO A 84 -3.89 -19.45 -4.19
N GLN A 85 -5.02 -18.98 -3.68
CA GLN A 85 -6.35 -19.42 -4.11
C GLN A 85 -6.77 -18.80 -5.44
N VAL A 86 -6.62 -17.48 -5.61
CA VAL A 86 -7.05 -16.79 -6.84
C VAL A 86 -6.12 -17.05 -8.03
N GLU A 87 -4.89 -17.48 -7.79
CA GLU A 87 -3.92 -17.81 -8.85
C GLU A 87 -4.05 -19.28 -9.34
N GLN A 88 -4.93 -20.10 -8.74
CA GLN A 88 -5.09 -21.50 -9.15
C GLN A 88 -5.58 -21.61 -10.59
N GLY A 89 -4.85 -22.38 -11.41
CA GLY A 89 -5.19 -22.59 -12.82
C GLY A 89 -4.83 -21.40 -13.73
N ILE A 90 -4.16 -20.37 -13.21
CA ILE A 90 -3.73 -19.20 -13.99
C ILE A 90 -2.21 -19.18 -14.08
N THR A 91 -1.67 -18.98 -15.28
CA THR A 91 -0.22 -18.76 -15.46
C THR A 91 0.13 -17.36 -15.02
N ILE A 92 0.70 -17.22 -13.82
CA ILE A 92 1.11 -15.94 -13.23
C ILE A 92 2.62 -15.76 -13.34
N ASN A 93 3.05 -14.58 -13.77
CA ASN A 93 4.44 -14.15 -13.65
C ASN A 93 4.63 -13.41 -12.30
N SER A 94 5.25 -14.10 -11.33
CA SER A 94 5.50 -13.56 -9.99
C SER A 94 6.38 -12.30 -9.98
N GLU A 95 7.31 -12.18 -10.93
CA GLU A 95 8.22 -11.02 -11.06
C GLU A 95 7.49 -9.74 -11.46
N ARG A 96 6.25 -9.86 -11.96
CA ARG A 96 5.38 -8.73 -12.31
C ARG A 96 4.25 -8.51 -11.31
N ARG A 97 4.26 -9.23 -10.18
CA ARG A 97 3.21 -9.12 -9.16
C ARG A 97 3.29 -7.76 -8.44
N GLY A 98 2.18 -7.04 -8.47
CA GLY A 98 2.06 -5.72 -7.85
C GLY A 98 0.98 -5.62 -6.77
N VAL A 99 1.18 -4.72 -5.82
CA VAL A 99 0.17 -4.33 -4.82
C VAL A 99 -0.10 -2.83 -4.93
N TRP A 100 -1.38 -2.46 -4.87
CA TRP A 100 -1.84 -1.08 -4.96
C TRP A 100 -2.83 -0.79 -3.83
N GLY A 101 -2.74 0.40 -3.25
CA GLY A 101 -3.68 0.91 -2.26
C GLY A 101 -3.66 2.43 -2.12
N HIS A 102 -4.77 2.98 -1.66
CA HIS A 102 -4.98 4.41 -1.45
C HIS A 102 -5.21 4.75 0.04
N SER A 103 -4.74 5.90 0.51
CA SER A 103 -4.94 6.34 1.91
C SER A 103 -4.39 5.31 2.91
N TYR A 104 -5.23 4.64 3.71
CA TYR A 104 -4.78 3.52 4.55
C TYR A 104 -4.22 2.37 3.72
N GLY A 105 -4.79 2.06 2.55
CA GLY A 105 -4.21 1.08 1.64
C GLY A 105 -2.80 1.48 1.19
N GLY A 106 -2.50 2.77 1.05
CA GLY A 106 -1.14 3.26 0.79
C GLY A 106 -0.18 2.97 1.94
N LEU A 107 -0.63 3.14 3.20
CA LEU A 107 0.16 2.74 4.38
C LEU A 107 0.48 1.25 4.38
N PHE A 108 -0.51 0.41 4.08
CA PHE A 108 -0.29 -1.03 3.96
C PHE A 108 0.73 -1.37 2.88
N VAL A 109 0.67 -0.68 1.73
CA VAL A 109 1.65 -0.87 0.65
C VAL A 109 3.06 -0.51 1.11
N LEU A 110 3.23 0.60 1.82
CA LEU A 110 4.53 1.01 2.35
C LEU A 110 5.07 0.03 3.40
N ASP A 111 4.22 -0.43 4.34
CA ASP A 111 4.63 -1.45 5.33
C ASP A 111 4.96 -2.80 4.66
N SER A 112 4.22 -3.14 3.61
CA SER A 112 4.49 -4.35 2.82
C SER A 112 5.77 -4.23 2.01
N TRP A 113 6.11 -3.05 1.47
CA TRP A 113 7.39 -2.85 0.78
C TRP A 113 8.58 -3.14 1.71
N LEU A 114 8.47 -2.73 2.98
CA LEU A 114 9.48 -3.02 4.00
C LEU A 114 9.57 -4.49 4.39
N SER A 115 8.46 -5.23 4.36
CA SER A 115 8.35 -6.51 5.08
C SER A 115 8.03 -7.73 4.20
N SER A 116 7.50 -7.52 3.00
CA SER A 116 7.09 -8.58 2.06
C SER A 116 8.18 -8.87 1.03
N SER A 117 8.36 -10.14 0.66
CA SER A 117 9.08 -10.56 -0.55
C SER A 117 8.15 -11.08 -1.64
N PHE A 118 6.82 -10.99 -1.43
CA PHE A 118 5.82 -11.59 -2.32
C PHE A 118 5.47 -10.72 -3.54
N PHE A 119 5.60 -9.39 -3.39
CA PHE A 119 5.37 -8.42 -4.45
C PHE A 119 6.68 -7.81 -4.93
N HIS A 120 6.71 -7.49 -6.23
CA HIS A 120 7.84 -6.82 -6.90
C HIS A 120 7.54 -5.33 -7.15
N ILE A 121 6.26 -4.96 -7.26
CA ILE A 121 5.86 -3.58 -7.58
C ILE A 121 4.86 -3.07 -6.55
N TYR A 122 5.12 -1.92 -5.95
CA TYR A 122 4.37 -1.35 -4.85
C TYR A 122 3.86 0.03 -5.26
N TYR A 123 2.54 0.19 -5.30
CA TYR A 123 1.87 1.42 -5.73
C TYR A 123 1.13 2.04 -4.53
N SER A 124 1.77 2.99 -3.87
CA SER A 124 1.22 3.68 -2.69
C SER A 124 0.63 5.03 -3.10
N ALA A 125 -0.69 5.14 -3.15
CA ALA A 125 -1.38 6.38 -3.51
C ALA A 125 -1.87 7.14 -2.26
N SER A 126 -1.49 8.41 -2.15
CA SER A 126 -1.79 9.33 -1.04
C SER A 126 -1.83 8.65 0.32
N PRO A 127 -0.73 7.98 0.73
CA PRO A 127 -0.67 7.27 2.00
C PRO A 127 -1.04 8.22 3.14
N SER A 128 -1.89 7.76 4.06
CA SER A 128 -2.36 8.58 5.18
C SER A 128 -1.29 8.73 6.28
N LEU A 129 -0.20 9.41 5.95
CA LEU A 129 0.91 9.70 6.83
C LEU A 129 0.47 10.70 7.90
N SER A 130 0.39 10.22 9.14
CA SER A 130 0.07 11.01 10.33
C SER A 130 1.22 10.93 11.32
N ARG A 131 1.16 11.69 12.43
CA ARG A 131 2.13 11.57 13.53
C ARG A 131 2.29 10.13 14.01
N ASP A 132 1.20 9.35 13.97
CA ASP A 132 1.17 7.95 14.37
C ASP A 132 1.96 7.04 13.40
N ASN A 133 2.33 7.54 12.22
CA ASN A 133 3.07 6.81 11.19
C ASN A 133 4.55 7.25 11.07
N PHE A 134 5.05 8.12 11.95
CA PHE A 134 6.48 8.50 11.96
C PHE A 134 7.42 7.30 12.09
N VAL A 135 7.00 6.25 12.80
CA VAL A 135 7.78 5.00 12.89
C VAL A 135 7.93 4.35 11.51
N LEU A 136 6.86 4.28 10.71
CA LEU A 136 6.92 3.74 9.36
C LEU A 136 7.81 4.60 8.46
N LEU A 137 7.71 5.93 8.57
CA LEU A 137 8.57 6.86 7.83
C LEU A 137 10.04 6.71 8.20
N ASN A 138 10.35 6.65 9.49
CA ASN A 138 11.72 6.43 9.96
C ASN A 138 12.28 5.09 9.47
N ARG A 139 11.46 4.03 9.46
CA ARG A 139 11.85 2.74 8.88
C ARG A 139 12.15 2.87 7.39
N LEU A 140 11.30 3.54 6.61
CA LEU A 140 11.54 3.80 5.18
C LEU A 140 12.84 4.57 4.91
N THR A 141 13.22 5.49 5.80
CA THR A 141 14.42 6.34 5.60
C THR A 141 15.71 5.70 6.09
N THR A 142 15.63 4.62 6.85
CA THR A 142 16.79 3.92 7.43
C THR A 142 17.13 2.63 6.69
N VAL A 143 16.34 2.26 5.67
CA VAL A 143 16.62 1.10 4.84
C VAL A 143 17.91 1.28 4.05
N LYS A 144 18.67 0.19 3.89
CA LYS A 144 19.79 0.14 2.95
C LYS A 144 19.24 -0.13 1.55
N PRO A 145 19.39 0.79 0.57
CA PRO A 145 18.77 0.65 -0.75
C PRO A 145 19.14 -0.66 -1.48
N SER A 146 20.36 -1.16 -1.27
CA SER A 146 20.84 -2.40 -1.88
C SER A 146 20.03 -3.64 -1.49
N LEU A 147 19.39 -3.66 -0.31
CA LEU A 147 18.55 -4.77 0.14
C LEU A 147 17.17 -4.78 -0.55
N PHE A 148 16.79 -3.69 -1.21
CA PHE A 148 15.48 -3.48 -1.83
C PHE A 148 15.56 -3.32 -3.36
N CYS A 149 16.72 -3.58 -3.97
CA CYS A 149 16.97 -3.33 -5.40
C CYS A 149 16.05 -4.11 -6.36
N HIS A 150 15.46 -5.22 -5.90
CA HIS A 150 14.50 -6.04 -6.65
C HIS A 150 13.04 -5.55 -6.51
N LYS A 151 12.78 -4.54 -5.68
CA LYS A 151 11.45 -4.00 -5.42
C LYS A 151 11.32 -2.60 -6.02
N LYS A 152 10.26 -2.39 -6.80
CA LYS A 152 9.89 -1.07 -7.32
C LYS A 152 8.83 -0.44 -6.43
N LEU A 153 9.12 0.73 -5.86
CA LEU A 153 8.15 1.54 -5.12
C LEU A 153 7.74 2.77 -5.94
N ILE A 154 6.44 2.95 -6.12
CA ILE A 154 5.84 4.11 -6.80
C ILE A 154 4.91 4.78 -5.78
N ILE A 155 5.22 6.03 -5.43
CA ILE A 155 4.40 6.85 -4.56
C ILE A 155 3.68 7.87 -5.43
N MET A 156 2.35 7.91 -5.29
CA MET A 156 1.49 8.83 -6.03
C MET A 156 0.87 9.77 -5.02
N GLU A 157 1.11 11.07 -5.16
CA GLU A 157 0.44 12.09 -4.36
C GLU A 157 -0.40 12.98 -5.26
N GLY A 158 -1.54 13.43 -4.74
CA GLY A 158 -2.29 14.52 -5.38
C GLY A 158 -1.50 15.83 -5.32
N SER A 159 -1.89 16.80 -6.16
CA SER A 159 -1.43 18.18 -6.00
C SER A 159 -2.05 18.78 -4.73
N ALA A 160 -1.28 18.85 -3.64
CA ALA A 160 -1.68 19.63 -2.48
C ALA A 160 -1.64 21.12 -2.83
N SER A 161 -2.63 21.89 -2.40
CA SER A 161 -2.55 23.35 -2.37
C SER A 161 -1.30 23.79 -1.60
N ASN A 162 -0.64 24.87 -2.06
CA ASN A 162 0.57 25.45 -1.45
C ASN A 162 0.50 25.47 0.08
N GLY A 163 1.27 24.60 0.76
CA GLY A 163 1.38 24.60 2.22
C GLY A 163 1.56 23.26 2.92
N ASP A 164 1.41 22.11 2.26
CA ASP A 164 1.57 20.81 2.95
C ASP A 164 3.05 20.42 3.13
N SER A 165 3.58 20.72 4.33
CA SER A 165 4.96 20.40 4.73
C SER A 165 5.27 18.90 4.72
N ARG A 166 4.25 18.04 4.78
CA ARG A 166 4.40 16.58 4.75
C ARG A 166 4.86 16.08 3.38
N GLN A 167 4.40 16.71 2.29
CA GLN A 167 4.83 16.33 0.94
C GLN A 167 6.29 16.70 0.68
N ARG A 168 6.76 17.84 1.21
CA ARG A 168 8.19 18.24 1.14
C ARG A 168 9.07 17.29 1.94
N GLN A 169 8.70 17.01 3.20
CA GLN A 169 9.44 16.03 4.00
C GLN A 169 9.46 14.64 3.34
N MET A 170 8.37 14.21 2.72
CA MET A 170 8.35 12.95 1.97
C MET A 170 9.24 12.97 0.73
N ALA A 171 9.16 14.01 -0.10
CA ALA A 171 10.01 14.13 -1.28
C ALA A 171 11.51 14.11 -0.90
N GLU A 172 11.89 14.84 0.16
CA GLU A 172 13.27 14.88 0.67
C GLU A 172 13.72 13.53 1.25
N LEU A 173 12.85 12.84 1.98
CA LEU A 173 13.13 11.53 2.55
C LEU A 173 13.23 10.43 1.48
N LEU A 174 12.41 10.54 0.42
CA LEU A 174 12.42 9.62 -0.71
C LEU A 174 13.65 9.82 -1.59
N GLN A 175 14.07 11.06 -1.87
CA GLN A 175 15.33 11.34 -2.56
C GLN A 175 16.52 10.69 -1.85
N LYS A 176 16.58 10.74 -0.52
CA LYS A 176 17.63 10.10 0.27
C LYS A 176 17.60 8.56 0.21
N SER A 177 16.42 7.95 0.14
CA SER A 177 16.28 6.49 0.04
C SER A 177 16.49 5.94 -1.38
N SER A 178 16.41 6.80 -2.40
CA SER A 178 16.45 6.41 -3.82
C SER A 178 17.87 6.25 -4.38
N GLY A 179 18.91 6.69 -3.66
CA GLY A 179 20.31 6.58 -4.08
C GLY A 179 20.54 7.07 -5.51
N ASP A 180 20.80 8.38 -5.66
CA ASP A 180 21.38 9.03 -6.86
C ASP A 180 21.19 8.26 -8.18
N ARG A 181 20.07 8.53 -8.85
CA ARG A 181 19.99 8.43 -10.32
C ARG A 181 19.65 9.78 -10.93
N GLU A 182 20.45 10.77 -10.59
CA GLU A 182 20.69 11.94 -11.45
C GLU A 182 22.19 12.18 -11.48
N ASN A 183 22.86 11.54 -12.44
CA ASN A 183 23.83 12.19 -13.31
C ASN A 183 24.19 11.23 -14.44
N ALA A 184 23.80 11.64 -15.65
CA ALA A 184 24.48 11.32 -16.88
C ALA A 184 25.91 11.90 -16.88
#